data_AF-A0A7S1V500-F1
#
_entry.id   AF-A0A7S1V500-F1
#
_cell.length_a   1.000
_cell.length_b   1.000
_cell.length_c   1.000
_cell.angle_alpha   90.00
_cell.angle_beta   90.00
_cell.angle_gamma   90.00
#
_symmetry.space_group_name_H-M   'P 1'
#
loop_
_entity.id
_entity.type
_entity.pdbx_description
1 polymer ?
#
loop_
_entity_poly.entity_id
_entity_poly.type
_entity_poly.pdbx_seq_one_letter_code
_entity_poly.pdbx_strand_id
1 'polypeptide(L)'
;MEADFEYLRNYVATAAEAGISQVILHARPAVLSGLSPSKNRQVPKLDYGVVEQISTEFPNLRVVLNGGIQSIEMLESLDSKYTQIDSFMAGRWILRKPLDLVRVQSYLESGDTKSLTAATETVHNALSEYQIFLDRSLSSRNPMYSLGELCMPLYLVLENLQDEGEDVDDSIHDVLLETMRLLESNSSRKAKLAGGGGNL
;
A
#
# COMPACT_ATOMS: atom_id res chain seq x y z
N MET A 1 -9.58 -18.72 -21.54
CA MET A 1 -10.80 -18.65 -20.69
C MET A 1 -10.97 -19.91 -19.86
N GLU A 2 -11.01 -21.11 -20.45
CA GLU A 2 -11.06 -22.36 -19.64
C GLU A 2 -9.67 -23.00 -19.44
N ALA A 3 -8.86 -23.05 -20.49
CA ALA A 3 -7.47 -23.53 -20.41
C ALA A 3 -6.60 -22.72 -19.43
N ASP A 4 -6.82 -21.41 -19.34
CA ASP A 4 -6.06 -20.53 -18.44
C ASP A 4 -6.43 -20.79 -16.97
N PHE A 5 -7.72 -21.05 -16.70
CA PHE A 5 -8.18 -21.40 -15.35
C PHE A 5 -7.64 -22.76 -14.94
N GLU A 6 -7.74 -23.77 -15.81
CA GLU A 6 -7.23 -25.11 -15.51
C GLU A 6 -5.71 -25.10 -15.26
N TYR A 7 -4.96 -24.26 -15.99
CA TYR A 7 -3.54 -24.04 -15.72
C TYR A 7 -3.31 -23.45 -14.31
N LEU A 8 -4.04 -22.38 -13.95
CA LEU A 8 -3.95 -21.78 -12.63
C LEU A 8 -4.31 -22.76 -11.52
N ARG A 9 -5.39 -23.51 -11.71
CA ARG A 9 -5.87 -24.54 -10.78
C ARG A 9 -4.81 -25.61 -10.53
N ASN A 10 -4.21 -26.15 -11.59
CA ASN A 10 -3.13 -27.15 -11.47
C ASN A 10 -1.89 -26.57 -10.78
N TYR A 11 -1.54 -25.31 -11.07
CA TYR A 11 -0.44 -24.63 -10.39
C TYR A 11 -0.72 -24.50 -8.88
N VAL A 12 -1.92 -24.05 -8.49
CA VAL A 12 -2.32 -23.93 -7.09
C VAL A 12 -2.34 -25.29 -6.40
N ALA A 13 -2.84 -26.34 -7.07
CA ALA A 13 -2.83 -27.70 -6.54
C ALA A 13 -1.41 -28.19 -6.25
N THR A 14 -0.49 -28.02 -7.21
CA THR A 14 0.93 -28.41 -7.02
C THR A 14 1.57 -27.63 -5.86
N ALA A 15 1.28 -26.34 -5.73
CA ALA A 15 1.81 -25.54 -4.65
C ALA A 15 1.22 -25.95 -3.29
N ALA A 16 -0.08 -26.27 -3.23
CA ALA A 16 -0.74 -26.78 -2.03
C ALA A 16 -0.18 -28.14 -1.60
N GLU A 17 0.07 -29.05 -2.55
CA GLU A 17 0.74 -30.34 -2.30
C GLU A 17 2.16 -30.17 -1.76
N ALA A 18 2.87 -29.11 -2.17
CA ALA A 18 4.16 -28.74 -1.60
C ALA A 18 4.08 -28.16 -0.17
N GLY A 19 2.87 -27.99 0.39
CA GLY A 19 2.64 -27.64 1.78
C GLY A 19 2.50 -26.15 2.07
N ILE A 20 2.19 -25.31 1.07
CA ILE A 20 1.87 -23.90 1.35
C ILE A 20 0.53 -23.82 2.12
N SER A 21 0.44 -22.87 3.05
CA SER A 21 -0.79 -22.59 3.81
C SER A 21 -1.55 -21.36 3.30
N GLN A 22 -0.97 -20.62 2.36
CA GLN A 22 -1.57 -19.42 1.80
C GLN A 22 -1.09 -19.17 0.37
N VAL A 23 -1.99 -18.69 -0.49
CA VAL A 23 -1.67 -18.17 -1.82
C VAL A 23 -2.25 -16.76 -1.96
N ILE A 24 -1.48 -15.85 -2.56
CA ILE A 24 -1.94 -14.51 -2.91
C ILE A 24 -2.11 -14.48 -4.42
N LEU A 25 -3.36 -14.30 -4.87
CA LEU A 25 -3.68 -14.27 -6.29
C LEU A 25 -3.98 -12.84 -6.71
N HIS A 26 -3.15 -12.32 -7.62
CA HIS A 26 -3.54 -11.12 -8.33
C HIS A 26 -4.62 -11.50 -9.34
N ALA A 27 -5.82 -10.91 -9.21
CA ALA A 27 -6.99 -11.15 -10.05
C ALA A 27 -6.85 -10.64 -11.49
N ARG A 28 -5.63 -10.53 -12.01
CA ARG A 28 -5.32 -10.06 -13.35
C ARG A 28 -4.17 -10.89 -13.90
N PRO A 29 -4.29 -11.49 -15.08
CA PRO A 29 -3.20 -12.24 -15.69
C PRO A 29 -2.05 -11.30 -16.07
N ALA A 30 -0.82 -11.79 -15.93
CA ALA A 30 0.36 -11.13 -16.45
C ALA A 30 0.60 -11.54 -17.91
N VAL A 31 0.55 -10.59 -18.84
CA VAL A 31 0.86 -10.81 -20.25
C VAL A 31 2.32 -10.43 -20.49
N LEU A 32 3.16 -11.45 -20.68
CA LEU A 32 4.62 -11.28 -20.72
C LEU A 32 5.15 -10.77 -22.07
N SER A 33 4.37 -10.89 -23.14
CA SER A 33 4.73 -10.41 -24.47
C SER A 33 3.88 -9.20 -24.87
N GLY A 34 4.55 -8.14 -25.34
CA GLY A 34 3.88 -6.97 -25.94
C GLY A 34 3.31 -5.93 -24.97
N LEU A 35 3.24 -6.19 -23.65
CA LEU A 35 2.81 -5.22 -22.65
C LEU A 35 3.94 -4.80 -21.71
N SER A 36 4.05 -3.48 -21.47
CA SER A 36 4.92 -2.95 -20.41
C SER A 36 4.35 -3.26 -19.02
N PRO A 37 5.13 -3.18 -17.93
CA PRO A 37 4.63 -3.37 -16.57
C PRO A 37 3.44 -2.47 -16.23
N SER A 38 3.40 -1.23 -16.74
CA SER A 38 2.25 -0.35 -16.53
C SER A 38 1.01 -0.81 -17.30
N LYS A 39 1.17 -1.19 -18.57
CA LYS A 39 0.07 -1.73 -19.38
C LYS A 39 -0.49 -3.03 -18.79
N ASN A 40 0.37 -3.90 -18.25
CA ASN A 40 -0.05 -5.10 -17.54
C ASN A 40 -0.95 -4.84 -16.33
N ARG A 41 -0.92 -3.63 -15.75
CA ARG A 41 -1.81 -3.24 -14.65
C ARG A 41 -3.14 -2.61 -15.10
N GLN A 42 -3.32 -2.37 -16.40
CA GLN A 42 -4.46 -1.61 -16.92
C GLN A 42 -5.22 -2.37 -18.00
N VAL A 43 -4.49 -3.13 -18.85
CA VAL A 43 -5.04 -3.72 -20.08
C VAL A 43 -5.81 -5.01 -19.82
N PRO A 44 -5.25 -6.07 -19.19
CA PRO A 44 -6.07 -7.23 -18.87
C PRO A 44 -7.14 -6.82 -17.83
N LYS A 45 -8.36 -7.34 -17.96
CA LYS A 45 -9.41 -7.04 -16.98
C LYS A 45 -9.15 -7.74 -15.66
N LEU A 46 -9.72 -7.21 -14.59
CA LEU A 46 -9.76 -7.91 -13.31
C LEU A 46 -10.84 -8.99 -13.37
N ASP A 47 -10.53 -10.15 -12.84
CA ASP A 47 -11.43 -11.29 -12.70
C ASP A 47 -11.32 -11.83 -11.27
N TYR A 48 -12.16 -11.29 -10.39
CA TYR A 48 -12.24 -11.73 -9.00
C TYR A 48 -12.92 -13.09 -8.86
N GLY A 49 -13.76 -13.49 -9.83
CA GLY A 49 -14.46 -14.77 -9.80
C GLY A 49 -13.51 -15.95 -9.88
N VAL A 50 -12.42 -15.81 -10.65
CA VAL A 50 -11.34 -16.82 -10.68
C VAL A 50 -10.70 -17.02 -9.30
N VAL A 51 -10.51 -15.94 -8.53
CA VAL A 51 -9.93 -16.04 -7.18
C VAL A 51 -10.91 -16.75 -6.23
N GLU A 52 -12.19 -16.38 -6.27
CA GLU A 52 -13.24 -17.04 -5.49
C GLU A 52 -13.37 -18.52 -5.83
N GLN A 53 -13.29 -18.88 -7.11
CA GLN A 53 -13.36 -20.26 -7.57
C GLN A 53 -12.19 -21.07 -7.00
N ILE A 54 -10.96 -20.54 -7.05
CA ILE A 54 -9.81 -21.18 -6.40
C ILE A 54 -10.04 -21.32 -4.89
N SER A 55 -10.51 -20.28 -4.22
CA SER A 55 -10.81 -20.35 -2.77
C SER A 55 -11.81 -21.44 -2.43
N THR A 56 -12.82 -21.61 -3.27
CA THR A 56 -13.85 -22.65 -3.12
C THR A 56 -13.29 -24.06 -3.34
N GLU A 57 -12.40 -24.24 -4.32
CA GLU A 57 -11.81 -25.54 -4.65
C GLU A 57 -10.72 -26.00 -3.66
N PHE A 58 -10.08 -25.06 -2.96
CA PHE A 58 -9.00 -25.35 -2.02
C PHE A 58 -9.34 -24.84 -0.59
N PRO A 59 -10.35 -25.40 0.10
CA PRO A 59 -10.84 -24.88 1.39
C PRO A 59 -9.83 -24.96 2.55
N ASN A 60 -8.74 -25.72 2.39
CA ASN A 60 -7.67 -25.81 3.38
C ASN A 60 -6.52 -24.83 3.11
N LEU A 61 -6.59 -24.06 2.02
CA LEU A 61 -5.58 -23.09 1.60
C LEU A 61 -6.16 -21.69 1.75
N ARG A 62 -5.49 -20.81 2.51
CA ARG A 62 -5.92 -19.41 2.59
C ARG A 62 -5.68 -18.71 1.27
N VAL A 63 -6.73 -18.21 0.63
CA VAL A 63 -6.64 -17.47 -0.63
C VAL A 63 -6.84 -15.99 -0.38
N VAL A 64 -5.81 -15.21 -0.76
CA VAL A 64 -5.82 -13.75 -0.64
C VAL A 64 -6.08 -13.13 -2.01
N LEU A 65 -7.16 -12.36 -2.14
CA LEU A 65 -7.43 -11.59 -3.34
C LEU A 65 -6.55 -10.35 -3.38
N ASN A 66 -5.80 -10.20 -4.48
CA ASN A 66 -5.06 -8.99 -4.79
C ASN A 66 -5.50 -8.39 -6.12
N GLY A 67 -5.42 -7.06 -6.20
CA GLY A 67 -5.52 -6.33 -7.46
C GLY A 67 -6.75 -5.45 -7.54
N GLY A 68 -6.54 -4.19 -7.91
CA GLY A 68 -7.64 -3.29 -8.28
C GLY A 68 -8.47 -2.72 -7.14
N ILE A 69 -8.24 -3.12 -5.88
CA ILE A 69 -8.88 -2.50 -4.71
C ILE A 69 -8.41 -1.05 -4.57
N GLN A 70 -9.35 -0.10 -4.52
CA GLN A 70 -9.09 1.34 -4.63
C GLN A 70 -9.69 2.21 -3.52
N SER A 71 -10.59 1.66 -2.71
CA SER A 71 -11.27 2.37 -1.63
C SER A 71 -11.87 1.38 -0.62
N ILE A 72 -12.32 1.89 0.53
CA ILE A 72 -12.94 1.09 1.59
C ILE A 72 -14.29 0.54 1.13
N GLU A 73 -15.08 1.34 0.41
CA GLU A 73 -16.38 0.93 -0.13
C GLU A 73 -16.21 -0.20 -1.16
N MET A 74 -15.11 -0.15 -1.93
CA MET A 74 -14.78 -1.23 -2.85
C MET A 74 -14.37 -2.50 -2.09
N LEU A 75 -13.57 -2.37 -1.02
CA LEU A 75 -13.20 -3.50 -0.17
C LEU A 75 -14.46 -4.15 0.44
N GLU A 76 -15.33 -3.37 1.08
CA GLU A 76 -16.60 -3.83 1.65
C GLU A 76 -17.48 -4.53 0.61
N SER A 77 -17.60 -3.95 -0.58
CA SER A 77 -18.38 -4.54 -1.67
C SER A 77 -17.80 -5.86 -2.15
N LEU A 78 -16.47 -6.01 -2.16
CA LEU A 78 -15.82 -7.27 -2.55
C LEU A 78 -15.97 -8.32 -1.46
N ASP A 79 -15.76 -7.95 -0.20
CA ASP A 79 -15.89 -8.83 0.96
C ASP A 79 -17.31 -9.37 1.10
N SER A 80 -18.33 -8.51 0.93
CA SER A 80 -19.73 -8.91 0.94
C SER A 80 -20.12 -9.80 -0.24
N LYS A 81 -19.48 -9.62 -1.40
CA LYS A 81 -19.83 -10.32 -2.64
C LYS A 81 -19.15 -11.68 -2.76
N TYR A 82 -17.90 -11.78 -2.32
CA TYR A 82 -17.02 -12.93 -2.54
C TYR A 82 -16.74 -13.66 -1.23
N THR A 83 -17.77 -14.29 -0.66
CA THR A 83 -17.77 -14.82 0.72
C THR A 83 -16.82 -16.00 0.93
N GLN A 84 -16.32 -16.61 -0.14
CA GLN A 84 -15.37 -17.73 -0.04
C GLN A 84 -13.91 -17.27 0.05
N ILE A 85 -13.62 -15.99 -0.16
CA ILE A 85 -12.24 -15.45 -0.12
C ILE A 85 -11.84 -15.15 1.32
N ASP A 86 -10.68 -15.62 1.76
CA ASP A 86 -10.24 -15.46 3.15
C ASP A 86 -9.82 -14.03 3.51
N SER A 87 -9.17 -13.32 2.58
CA SER A 87 -8.62 -11.99 2.85
C SER A 87 -8.29 -11.20 1.59
N PHE A 88 -7.99 -9.91 1.77
CA PHE A 88 -7.72 -8.97 0.69
C PHE A 88 -6.36 -8.31 0.86
N MET A 89 -5.68 -8.07 -0.25
CA MET A 89 -4.42 -7.32 -0.30
C MET A 89 -4.58 -6.07 -1.15
N ALA A 90 -4.44 -4.90 -0.52
CA ALA A 90 -4.41 -3.60 -1.16
C ALA A 90 -2.99 -3.01 -1.16
N GLY A 91 -2.49 -2.67 -2.35
CA GLY A 91 -1.17 -2.05 -2.52
C GLY A 91 -1.27 -0.55 -2.78
N ARG A 92 -1.46 -0.19 -4.06
CA ARG A 92 -1.47 1.22 -4.51
C ARG A 92 -2.51 2.09 -3.84
N TRP A 93 -3.63 1.52 -3.40
CA TRP A 93 -4.64 2.26 -2.68
C TRP A 93 -4.07 2.83 -1.39
N ILE A 94 -3.59 1.96 -0.50
CA ILE A 94 -2.97 2.35 0.77
C ILE A 94 -1.74 3.23 0.58
N LEU A 95 -0.92 2.97 -0.46
CA LEU A 95 0.22 3.83 -0.74
C LEU A 95 -0.19 5.27 -1.08
N ARG A 96 -1.30 5.50 -1.78
CA ARG A 96 -1.77 6.86 -2.11
C ARG A 96 -2.62 7.48 -1.01
N LYS A 97 -3.35 6.63 -0.28
CA LYS A 97 -4.28 7.02 0.76
C LYS A 97 -3.95 6.30 2.09
N PRO A 98 -2.78 6.57 2.71
CA PRO A 98 -2.35 5.87 3.93
C PRO A 98 -3.35 5.97 5.08
N LEU A 99 -4.10 7.08 5.20
CA LEU A 99 -5.10 7.24 6.25
C LEU A 99 -6.29 6.28 6.13
N ASP A 100 -6.53 5.71 4.94
CA ASP A 100 -7.56 4.69 4.77
C ASP A 100 -7.26 3.41 5.57
N LEU A 101 -6.02 3.18 6.04
CA LEU A 101 -5.73 2.10 6.97
C LEU A 101 -6.50 2.21 8.28
N VAL A 102 -6.81 3.43 8.75
CA VAL A 102 -7.64 3.64 9.94
C VAL A 102 -9.07 3.15 9.68
N ARG A 103 -9.61 3.43 8.49
CA ARG A 103 -10.93 2.95 8.07
C ARG A 103 -10.95 1.43 7.92
N VAL A 104 -9.90 0.86 7.32
CA VAL A 104 -9.74 -0.59 7.19
C VAL A 104 -9.68 -1.27 8.55
N GLN A 105 -8.89 -0.75 9.50
CA GLN A 105 -8.81 -1.31 10.86
C GLN A 105 -10.19 -1.44 11.48
N SER A 106 -11.00 -0.41 11.33
CA SER A 106 -12.28 -0.32 12.05
C SER A 106 -13.40 -1.07 11.38
N TYR A 107 -13.32 -1.19 10.06
CA TYR A 107 -14.10 -2.18 9.32
C TYR A 107 -13.83 -3.60 9.87
N LEU A 108 -12.56 -3.96 10.07
CA LEU A 108 -12.19 -5.29 10.56
C LEU A 108 -12.60 -5.53 12.03
N GLU A 109 -12.58 -4.50 12.87
CA GLU A 109 -12.93 -4.61 14.29
C GLU A 109 -14.44 -4.60 14.56
N SER A 110 -15.19 -3.78 13.83
CA SER A 110 -16.58 -3.45 14.16
C SER A 110 -17.58 -3.69 13.04
N GLY A 111 -17.11 -3.94 11.81
CA GLY A 111 -17.97 -4.01 10.63
C GLY A 111 -18.60 -2.66 10.24
N ASP A 112 -18.26 -1.58 10.92
CA ASP A 112 -18.73 -0.21 10.63
C ASP A 112 -17.62 0.59 9.96
N THR A 113 -17.98 1.27 8.88
CA THR A 113 -17.08 2.13 8.09
C THR A 113 -17.46 3.60 8.17
N LYS A 114 -18.58 3.92 8.84
CA LYS A 114 -19.19 5.25 8.81
C LYS A 114 -18.71 6.24 9.85
N SER A 115 -17.87 5.85 10.79
CA SER A 115 -17.51 6.76 11.87
C SER A 115 -16.09 6.58 12.36
N LEU A 116 -15.13 6.90 11.52
CA LEU A 116 -13.84 7.38 11.98
C LEU A 116 -13.36 8.51 11.06
N THR A 117 -13.54 9.73 11.55
CA THR A 117 -12.50 10.75 11.35
C THR A 117 -11.18 10.07 11.74
N ALA A 118 -10.13 10.19 10.94
CA ALA A 118 -8.84 9.64 11.33
C ALA A 118 -8.56 10.23 12.72
N ALA A 119 -8.70 9.41 13.78
CA ALA A 119 -8.74 9.97 15.14
C ALA A 119 -7.47 10.78 15.26
N THR A 120 -7.63 12.10 15.46
CA THR A 120 -6.55 13.08 15.38
C THR A 120 -5.35 12.53 16.18
N GLU A 121 -5.64 11.97 17.36
CA GLU A 121 -4.71 11.23 18.21
C GLU A 121 -3.96 10.06 17.53
N THR A 122 -4.63 9.15 16.83
CA THR A 122 -3.98 8.05 16.09
C THR A 122 -3.02 8.57 15.03
N VAL A 123 -3.42 9.61 14.30
CA VAL A 123 -2.56 10.24 13.28
C VAL A 123 -1.37 10.94 13.95
N HIS A 124 -1.59 11.69 15.03
CA HIS A 124 -0.51 12.32 15.81
C HIS A 124 0.49 11.30 16.32
N ASN A 125 0.02 10.19 16.89
CA ASN A 125 0.87 9.13 17.41
C ASN A 125 1.70 8.51 16.28
N ALA A 126 1.08 8.20 15.14
CA ALA A 126 1.79 7.65 13.98
C ALA A 126 2.86 8.62 13.43
N LEU A 127 2.54 9.92 13.34
CA LEU A 127 3.48 10.95 12.89
C LEU A 127 4.64 11.13 13.87
N SER A 128 4.35 11.11 15.18
CA SER A 128 5.37 11.20 16.24
C SER A 128 6.33 10.01 16.21
N GLU A 129 5.81 8.79 16.06
CA GLU A 129 6.63 7.59 15.90
C GLU A 129 7.45 7.63 14.61
N TYR A 130 6.86 8.12 13.52
CA TYR A 130 7.56 8.26 12.25
C TYR A 130 8.68 9.30 12.33
N GLN A 131 8.50 10.40 13.05
CA GLN A 131 9.55 11.39 13.30
C GLN A 131 10.75 10.77 14.04
N ILE A 132 10.50 9.95 15.05
CA ILE A 132 11.56 9.19 15.75
C ILE A 132 12.29 8.25 14.77
N PHE A 133 11.55 7.58 13.88
CA PHE A 133 12.13 6.73 12.85
C PHE A 133 13.00 7.53 11.85
N LEU A 134 12.56 8.72 11.45
CA LEU A 134 13.30 9.63 10.58
C LEU A 134 14.63 10.05 11.21
N ASP A 135 14.59 10.52 12.45
CA ASP A 135 15.79 10.99 13.16
C ASP A 135 16.84 9.87 13.27
N ARG A 136 16.40 8.65 13.58
CA ARG A 136 17.27 7.46 13.62
C ARG A 136 17.84 7.12 12.25
N SER A 137 17.00 7.16 11.22
CA SER A 137 17.40 6.82 9.84
C SER A 137 18.40 7.81 9.27
N LEU A 138 18.22 9.11 9.55
CA LEU A 138 19.07 10.19 9.06
C LEU A 138 20.38 10.34 9.87
N SER A 139 20.37 9.96 11.15
CA SER A 139 21.57 9.96 12.00
C SER A 139 22.53 8.80 11.70
N SER A 140 22.11 7.81 10.91
CA SER A 140 22.96 6.70 10.49
C SER A 140 24.10 7.18 9.59
N ARG A 141 25.32 6.65 9.82
CA ARG A 141 26.49 6.92 8.96
C ARG A 141 26.33 6.37 7.54
N ASN A 142 25.48 5.36 7.36
CA ASN A 142 25.15 4.79 6.06
C ASN A 142 23.63 4.62 5.99
N PRO A 143 22.88 5.68 5.64
CA PRO A 143 21.42 5.64 5.63
C PRO A 143 20.94 4.66 4.57
N MET A 144 20.04 3.75 4.95
CA MET A 144 19.47 2.74 4.05
C MET A 144 18.50 3.36 3.04
N TYR A 145 17.87 4.48 3.41
CA TYR A 145 16.88 5.19 2.60
C TYR A 145 17.36 6.59 2.28
N SER A 146 17.03 7.07 1.09
CA SER A 146 17.16 8.48 0.75
C SER A 146 16.15 9.31 1.52
N LEU A 147 16.45 10.59 1.71
CA LEU A 147 15.49 11.50 2.34
C LEU A 147 14.16 11.60 1.58
N GLY A 148 14.18 11.49 0.25
CA GLY A 148 12.93 11.50 -0.53
C GLY A 148 12.04 10.29 -0.21
N GLU A 149 12.63 9.11 -0.04
CA GLU A 149 11.90 7.88 0.36
C GLU A 149 11.36 7.98 1.79
N LEU A 150 12.10 8.66 2.66
CA LEU A 150 11.71 8.90 4.04
C LEU A 150 10.61 9.98 4.17
N CYS A 151 10.62 11.04 3.35
CA CYS A 151 9.63 12.11 3.45
C CYS A 151 8.34 11.83 2.67
N MET A 152 8.36 10.94 1.67
CA MET A 152 7.18 10.66 0.83
C MET A 152 5.96 10.16 1.63
N PRO A 153 6.09 9.23 2.59
CA PRO A 153 4.93 8.78 3.37
C PRO A 153 4.29 9.91 4.19
N LEU A 154 5.11 10.79 4.79
CA LEU A 154 4.61 11.96 5.50
C LEU A 154 3.82 12.87 4.58
N TYR A 155 4.40 13.22 3.42
CA TYR A 155 3.74 14.07 2.44
C TYR A 155 2.35 13.54 2.05
N LEU A 156 2.22 12.23 1.84
CA LEU A 156 0.94 11.61 1.46
C LEU A 156 -0.07 11.61 2.60
N VAL A 157 0.35 11.39 3.85
CA VAL A 157 -0.53 11.54 5.03
C VAL A 157 -1.05 12.97 5.13
N LEU A 158 -0.19 13.96 4.92
CA LEU A 158 -0.54 15.37 5.00
C LEU A 158 -1.50 15.81 3.89
N GLU A 159 -1.25 15.38 2.65
CA GLU A 159 -2.17 15.58 1.53
C GLU A 159 -3.55 14.95 1.82
N ASN A 160 -3.58 13.79 2.48
CA ASN A 160 -4.85 13.14 2.85
C ASN A 160 -5.61 13.90 3.93
N LEU A 161 -4.94 14.40 4.97
CA LEU A 161 -5.59 15.22 6.00
C LEU A 161 -6.24 16.47 5.39
N GLN A 162 -5.52 17.13 4.47
CA GLN A 162 -6.03 18.30 3.75
C GLN A 162 -7.25 17.96 2.89
N ASP A 163 -7.20 16.85 2.14
CA ASP A 163 -8.32 16.38 1.31
C ASP A 163 -9.58 16.07 2.14
N GLU A 164 -9.41 15.59 3.37
CA GLU A 164 -10.50 15.21 4.28
C GLU A 164 -11.08 16.40 5.05
N GLY A 165 -10.46 17.58 4.96
CA GLY A 165 -10.88 18.78 5.68
C GLY A 165 -10.71 18.68 7.20
N GLU A 166 -9.84 17.77 7.66
CA GLU A 166 -9.47 17.63 9.07
C GLU A 166 -8.55 18.79 9.46
N ASP A 167 -8.81 19.41 10.62
CA ASP A 167 -7.98 20.49 11.13
C ASP A 167 -6.57 19.96 11.42
N VAL A 168 -5.60 20.45 10.66
CA VAL A 168 -4.19 20.21 10.88
C VAL A 168 -3.76 21.07 12.06
N ASP A 169 -3.61 20.47 13.24
CA ASP A 169 -3.13 21.21 14.40
C ASP A 169 -1.65 21.61 14.29
N ASP A 170 -1.20 22.44 15.22
CA ASP A 170 0.17 22.98 15.25
C ASP A 170 1.25 21.87 15.25
N SER A 171 0.98 20.71 15.84
CA SER A 171 1.96 19.60 15.90
C SER A 171 2.15 18.93 14.54
N ILE A 172 1.09 18.77 13.75
CA ILE A 172 1.20 18.26 12.38
C ILE A 172 1.87 19.31 11.48
N HIS A 173 1.57 20.59 11.72
CA HIS A 173 2.24 21.70 11.04
C HIS A 173 3.75 21.73 11.32
N ASP A 174 4.18 21.44 12.54
CA ASP A 174 5.60 21.36 12.89
C ASP A 174 6.31 20.20 12.17
N VAL A 175 5.66 19.02 12.08
CA VAL A 175 6.20 17.88 11.32
C VAL A 175 6.33 18.22 9.84
N LEU A 176 5.36 18.96 9.28
CA LEU A 176 5.38 19.50 7.91
C LEU A 176 6.60 20.40 7.68
N LEU A 177 6.78 21.41 8.54
CA LEU A 177 7.88 22.37 8.43
C LEU A 177 9.24 21.68 8.54
N GLU A 178 9.38 20.72 9.46
CA GLU A 178 10.62 19.98 9.63
C GLU A 178 10.90 19.08 8.42
N THR A 179 9.89 18.42 7.87
CA THR A 179 10.00 17.62 6.64
C THR A 179 10.48 18.48 5.46
N MET A 180 9.90 19.68 5.29
CA MET A 180 10.31 20.62 4.25
C MET A 180 11.76 21.11 4.46
N ARG A 181 12.12 21.49 5.69
CA ARG A 181 13.51 21.90 6.03
C ARG A 181 14.52 20.80 5.72
N LEU A 182 14.21 19.56 6.05
CA LEU A 182 15.08 18.42 5.76
C LEU A 182 15.28 18.29 4.24
N LEU A 183 14.20 18.35 3.45
CA LEU A 183 14.26 18.25 1.98
C LEU A 183 15.09 19.37 1.35
N GLU A 184 14.95 20.60 1.81
CA GLU A 184 15.73 21.76 1.35
C GLU A 184 17.21 21.66 1.72
N SER A 185 17.52 21.22 2.95
CA SER A 185 18.90 21.08 3.43
C SER A 185 19.67 20.00 2.67
N ASN A 186 19.00 18.91 2.27
CA ASN A 186 19.60 17.82 1.52
C ASN A 186 19.79 18.17 0.04
N SER A 187 18.85 18.92 -0.54
CA SER A 187 19.00 19.51 -1.87
C SER A 187 20.21 20.45 -1.93
N SER A 188 20.40 21.26 -0.88
CA SER A 188 21.56 22.16 -0.72
C SER A 188 22.89 21.41 -0.55
N ARG A 189 22.91 20.30 0.20
CA ARG A 189 24.11 19.44 0.33
C ARG A 189 24.47 18.74 -0.98
N LYS A 190 23.50 18.21 -1.73
CA LYS A 190 23.72 17.61 -3.06
C LYS A 190 24.23 18.63 -4.07
N ALA A 191 23.69 19.85 -4.08
CA ALA A 191 24.17 20.93 -4.95
C ALA A 191 25.63 21.33 -4.64
N LYS A 192 26.02 21.36 -3.36
CA LYS A 192 27.39 21.66 -2.92
C LYS A 192 28.40 20.57 -3.29
N LEU A 193 27.98 19.30 -3.28
CA LEU A 193 28.79 18.16 -3.69
C LEU A 193 28.91 18.05 -5.22
N ALA A 194 27.87 18.38 -5.97
CA ALA A 194 27.88 18.41 -7.44
C ALA A 194 28.70 19.59 -8.00
N GLY A 195 28.80 20.71 -7.27
CA GLY A 195 29.59 21.89 -7.67
C GLY A 195 31.09 21.83 -7.33
N GLY A 196 31.56 20.78 -6.63
CA GLY A 196 32.96 20.64 -6.20
C GLY A 196 33.89 19.90 -7.16
N GLY A 197 33.37 19.33 -8.25
CA GLY A 197 34.14 18.60 -9.25
C GLY A 197 34.65 19.52 -10.37
N GLY A 198 35.59 20.42 -10.07
CA GLY A 198 36.08 21.39 -11.04
C GLY A 198 37.31 22.16 -10.59
N ASN A 199 38.39 21.44 -10.29
CA ASN A 199 39.79 21.80 -10.57
C ASN A 199 40.70 20.93 -9.70
N LEU A 200 41.35 19.96 -10.35
CA LEU A 200 42.79 19.65 -10.26
C LEU A 200 43.10 18.62 -11.35
#